data_AF-A0A2K4ZPY9-F1
#
_entry.id   AF-A0A2K4ZPY9-F1
#
_cell.length_a   1.000
_cell.length_b   1.000
_cell.length_c   1.000
_cell.angle_alpha   90.00
_cell.angle_beta   90.00
_cell.angle_gamma   90.00
#
_symmetry.space_group_name_H-M   'P 1'
#
loop_
_entity.id
_entity.type
_entity.pdbx_description
1 polymer ?
#
loop_
_entity_poly.entity_id
_entity_poly.type
_entity_poly.pdbx_seq_one_letter_code
_entity_poly.pdbx_strand_id
1 'polypeptide(L)'
;MVMEKRLWEELQRIVSLVNSTEILRMGKIFSTEKNNYFYDTGTGKVIELDDESYYVFYNWFHQTDIVTENFVNDLGVNEKNLSELLKLCISENLLRAIKPVKLYTPNHFENLEYMLNNCLEQLILEVTGKCNLRCQYCIYNDTYTHNRDFNQKDMSLDIAKKAIDYFFAHGKEKIAITFYGGEPLLRFELLKEVIGYSNELNKQYGKEISFGFTTNMTLMTESMAEYFASIPKINIMGSLDGPVEIHNEYRKKTDGTGSFADAYRGLKILSKAYKEHGKDHLSLNVVYAPPYTYEKLEQINAFFKSLQTVDKVVLGYASQSHFSLSK
;
A
#
# COMPACT_ATOMS: atom_id res chain seq x y z
N MET A 1 -43.01 -8.56 -24.80
CA MET A 1 -43.36 -7.16 -25.14
C MET A 1 -42.48 -6.81 -26.33
N VAL A 2 -42.68 -5.70 -27.05
CA VAL A 2 -41.66 -5.26 -28.03
C VAL A 2 -40.78 -4.26 -27.30
N MET A 3 -39.51 -4.61 -27.10
CA MET A 3 -38.53 -3.74 -26.45
C MET A 3 -38.50 -2.36 -27.11
N GLU A 4 -38.49 -1.28 -26.31
CA GLU A 4 -38.44 0.09 -26.83
C GLU A 4 -37.19 0.27 -27.73
N LYS A 5 -37.35 0.97 -28.86
CA LYS A 5 -36.29 1.18 -29.85
C LYS A 5 -34.97 1.66 -29.23
N ARG A 6 -35.03 2.59 -28.26
CA ARG A 6 -33.84 3.13 -27.59
C ARG A 6 -33.10 2.09 -26.75
N LEU A 7 -33.83 1.18 -26.10
CA LEU A 7 -33.22 0.09 -25.32
C LEU A 7 -32.61 -0.96 -26.25
N TRP A 8 -33.29 -1.24 -27.37
CA TRP A 8 -32.74 -2.11 -28.40
C TRP A 8 -31.42 -1.57 -28.97
N GLU A 9 -31.37 -0.27 -29.33
CA GLU A 9 -30.16 0.40 -29.77
C GLU A 9 -29.04 0.35 -28.72
N GLU A 10 -29.38 0.45 -27.44
CA GLU A 10 -28.41 0.33 -26.35
C GLU A 10 -27.86 -1.09 -26.21
N LEU A 11 -28.72 -2.09 -26.29
CA LEU A 11 -28.31 -3.49 -26.27
C LEU A 11 -27.34 -3.78 -27.42
N GLN A 12 -27.66 -3.32 -28.65
CA GLN A 12 -26.78 -3.43 -29.81
C GLN A 12 -25.42 -2.78 -29.57
N ARG A 13 -25.41 -1.57 -29.00
CA ARG A 13 -24.16 -0.86 -28.67
C ARG A 13 -23.31 -1.65 -27.68
N ILE A 14 -23.91 -2.15 -26.60
CA ILE A 14 -23.20 -2.89 -25.56
C ILE A 14 -22.66 -4.21 -26.11
N VAL A 15 -23.48 -4.98 -26.84
CA VAL A 15 -23.05 -6.24 -27.46
C VAL A 15 -21.95 -6.01 -28.49
N SER A 16 -22.05 -4.97 -29.32
CA SER A 16 -20.99 -4.59 -30.26
C SER A 16 -19.68 -4.21 -29.55
N LEU A 17 -19.77 -3.54 -28.40
CA LEU A 17 -18.61 -3.19 -27.60
C LEU A 17 -17.95 -4.44 -27.00
N VAL A 18 -18.77 -5.31 -26.42
CA VAL A 18 -18.36 -6.57 -25.78
C VAL A 18 -17.70 -7.53 -26.77
N ASN A 19 -18.24 -7.64 -27.98
CA ASN A 19 -17.68 -8.48 -29.05
C ASN A 19 -16.47 -7.82 -29.76
N SER A 20 -16.08 -6.60 -29.39
CA SER A 20 -14.93 -5.92 -30.02
C SER A 20 -13.60 -6.32 -29.39
N THR A 21 -12.50 -6.18 -30.13
CA THR A 21 -11.13 -6.35 -29.58
C THR A 21 -10.65 -5.13 -28.78
N GLU A 22 -11.52 -4.16 -28.47
CA GLU A 22 -11.16 -2.96 -27.69
C GLU A 22 -11.13 -3.28 -26.18
N ILE A 23 -10.06 -3.97 -25.75
CA ILE A 23 -9.80 -4.40 -24.36
C ILE A 23 -9.92 -3.25 -23.32
N LEU A 24 -9.70 -2.00 -23.73
CA LEU A 24 -9.68 -0.81 -22.86
C LEU A 24 -11.05 -0.36 -22.35
N ARG A 25 -12.12 -1.09 -22.65
CA ARG A 25 -13.51 -0.77 -22.24
C ARG A 25 -14.22 -1.93 -21.54
N MET A 26 -13.48 -2.99 -21.24
CA MET A 26 -14.02 -4.12 -20.50
C MET A 26 -14.02 -3.75 -19.02
N GLY A 27 -15.22 -3.62 -18.45
CA GLY A 27 -15.34 -3.53 -17.01
C GLY A 27 -15.11 -4.89 -16.36
N LYS A 28 -15.00 -4.88 -15.03
CA LYS A 28 -14.76 -6.09 -14.24
C LYS A 28 -15.95 -6.37 -13.35
N ILE A 29 -16.41 -7.61 -13.41
CA ILE A 29 -17.45 -8.13 -12.54
C ILE A 29 -16.77 -8.76 -11.32
N PHE A 30 -17.34 -8.53 -10.14
CA PHE A 30 -16.89 -9.16 -8.92
C PHE A 30 -18.02 -9.21 -7.89
N SER A 31 -17.87 -10.06 -6.89
CA SER A 31 -18.83 -10.20 -5.79
C SER A 31 -18.11 -10.07 -4.45
N THR A 32 -18.84 -9.59 -3.44
CA THR A 32 -18.46 -9.72 -2.04
C THR A 32 -19.36 -10.76 -1.37
N GLU A 33 -19.19 -10.99 -0.07
CA GLU A 33 -20.11 -11.85 0.69
C GLU A 33 -21.56 -11.34 0.69
N LYS A 34 -21.77 -10.05 0.42
CA LYS A 34 -23.09 -9.42 0.51
C LYS A 34 -23.72 -9.16 -0.84
N ASN A 35 -22.94 -8.57 -1.77
CA ASN A 35 -23.49 -7.99 -2.99
C ASN A 35 -22.63 -8.32 -4.21
N ASN A 36 -23.24 -8.17 -5.38
CA ASN A 36 -22.64 -8.30 -6.68
C ASN A 36 -22.33 -6.91 -7.27
N TYR A 37 -21.23 -6.79 -8.02
CA TYR A 37 -20.76 -5.50 -8.52
C TYR A 37 -20.23 -5.57 -9.94
N PHE A 38 -20.34 -4.42 -10.62
CA PHE A 38 -19.62 -4.15 -11.85
C PHE A 38 -18.79 -2.87 -11.72
N TYR A 39 -17.51 -2.99 -12.02
CA TYR A 39 -16.58 -1.86 -12.15
C TYR A 39 -16.38 -1.53 -13.63
N ASP A 40 -16.93 -0.40 -14.07
CA ASP A 40 -16.69 0.16 -15.38
C ASP A 40 -15.30 0.84 -15.40
N THR A 41 -14.31 0.11 -15.90
CA THR A 41 -12.90 0.56 -15.98
C THR A 41 -12.74 1.83 -16.83
N GLY A 42 -13.65 2.06 -17.78
CA GLY A 42 -13.58 3.20 -18.66
C GLY A 42 -14.12 4.49 -18.03
N THR A 43 -15.20 4.40 -17.24
CA THR A 43 -15.80 5.58 -16.59
C THR A 43 -15.36 5.76 -15.13
N GLY A 44 -14.76 4.73 -14.53
CA GLY A 44 -14.40 4.71 -13.12
C GLY A 44 -15.58 4.40 -12.18
N LYS A 45 -16.77 4.12 -12.70
CA LYS A 45 -17.97 3.86 -11.90
C LYS A 45 -17.99 2.43 -11.35
N VAL A 46 -18.48 2.29 -10.13
CA VAL A 46 -18.81 1.00 -9.50
C VAL A 46 -20.30 0.98 -9.23
N ILE A 47 -21.00 -0.04 -9.72
CA ILE A 47 -22.42 -0.23 -9.46
C ILE A 47 -22.66 -1.56 -8.75
N GLU A 48 -23.61 -1.56 -7.84
CA GLU A 48 -24.18 -2.77 -7.26
C GLU A 48 -25.18 -3.37 -8.25
N LEU A 49 -25.16 -4.69 -8.39
CA LEU A 49 -26.02 -5.46 -9.28
C LEU A 49 -26.87 -6.42 -8.46
N ASP A 50 -28.12 -6.60 -8.86
CA ASP A 50 -28.88 -7.78 -8.47
C ASP A 50 -28.38 -9.03 -9.21
N ASP A 51 -28.83 -10.21 -8.80
CA ASP A 51 -28.36 -11.49 -9.33
C ASP A 51 -28.62 -11.63 -10.84
N GLU A 52 -29.76 -11.12 -11.33
CA GLU A 52 -30.09 -11.17 -12.76
C GLU A 52 -29.21 -10.23 -13.59
N SER A 53 -29.00 -9.00 -13.12
CA SER A 53 -28.12 -8.04 -13.79
C SER A 53 -26.67 -8.51 -13.77
N TYR A 54 -26.23 -9.10 -12.66
CA TYR A 54 -24.92 -9.74 -12.55
C TYR A 54 -24.77 -10.86 -13.58
N TYR A 55 -25.79 -11.72 -13.73
CA TYR A 55 -25.78 -12.76 -14.73
C TYR A 55 -25.72 -12.22 -16.16
N VAL A 56 -26.49 -11.16 -16.49
CA VAL A 56 -26.42 -10.51 -17.81
C VAL A 56 -25.01 -9.97 -18.08
N PHE A 57 -24.45 -9.21 -17.14
CA PHE A 57 -23.09 -8.70 -17.25
C PHE A 57 -22.08 -9.85 -17.37
N TYR A 58 -22.22 -10.91 -16.58
CA TYR A 58 -21.32 -12.06 -16.60
C TYR A 58 -21.27 -12.67 -17.99
N ASN A 59 -22.43 -12.89 -18.61
CA ASN A 59 -22.51 -13.42 -19.96
C ASN A 59 -21.98 -12.43 -21.00
N TRP A 60 -22.24 -11.14 -20.86
CA TRP A 60 -21.58 -10.11 -21.68
C TRP A 60 -20.06 -10.28 -21.65
N PHE A 61 -19.43 -10.26 -20.50
CA PHE A 61 -17.96 -10.19 -20.44
C PHE A 61 -17.22 -11.55 -20.51
N HIS A 62 -17.92 -12.69 -20.40
CA HIS A 62 -17.29 -14.03 -20.39
C HIS A 62 -17.69 -14.94 -21.55
N GLN A 63 -18.73 -14.63 -22.33
CA GLN A 63 -19.06 -15.42 -23.52
C GLN A 63 -18.41 -14.84 -24.77
N THR A 64 -17.92 -15.72 -25.65
CA THR A 64 -17.44 -15.36 -26.99
C THR A 64 -18.62 -15.54 -27.94
N ASP A 65 -19.07 -14.45 -28.58
CA ASP A 65 -20.11 -14.41 -29.63
C ASP A 65 -21.57 -14.27 -29.15
N ILE A 66 -21.90 -13.05 -28.72
CA ILE A 66 -23.26 -12.69 -28.28
C ILE A 66 -24.08 -12.19 -29.48
N VAL A 67 -25.22 -12.82 -29.74
CA VAL A 67 -26.19 -12.40 -30.77
C VAL A 67 -27.42 -11.76 -30.12
N THR A 68 -27.79 -10.58 -30.59
CA THR A 68 -28.85 -9.77 -29.97
C THR A 68 -30.27 -10.26 -30.21
N GLU A 69 -30.55 -10.89 -31.36
CA GLU A 69 -31.92 -11.26 -31.77
C GLU A 69 -32.59 -12.25 -30.82
N ASN A 70 -31.81 -13.17 -30.25
CA ASN A 70 -32.31 -14.18 -29.32
C ASN A 70 -31.73 -14.04 -27.90
N PHE A 71 -30.99 -12.96 -27.59
CA PHE A 71 -30.26 -12.79 -26.33
C PHE A 71 -31.06 -13.12 -25.07
N VAL A 72 -32.31 -12.64 -25.00
CA VAL A 72 -33.22 -12.89 -23.86
C VAL A 72 -33.54 -14.37 -23.72
N ASN A 73 -33.84 -15.04 -24.84
CA ASN A 73 -34.21 -16.45 -24.87
C ASN A 73 -33.00 -17.35 -24.64
N ASP A 74 -31.85 -17.01 -25.24
CA ASP A 74 -30.61 -17.78 -25.17
C ASP A 74 -30.03 -17.80 -23.75
N LEU A 75 -30.19 -16.69 -23.00
CA LEU A 75 -29.73 -16.57 -21.62
C LEU A 75 -30.83 -16.84 -20.58
N GLY A 76 -32.09 -17.03 -20.98
CA GLY A 76 -33.20 -17.22 -20.05
C GLY A 76 -33.43 -16.02 -19.11
N VAL A 77 -33.14 -14.81 -19.58
CA VAL A 77 -33.26 -13.57 -18.79
C VAL A 77 -34.65 -12.97 -18.96
N ASN A 78 -35.17 -12.28 -17.94
CA ASN A 78 -36.44 -11.56 -18.06
C ASN A 78 -36.29 -10.27 -18.90
N GLU A 79 -37.15 -10.09 -19.92
CA GLU A 79 -37.15 -8.90 -20.80
C GLU A 79 -37.29 -7.58 -20.01
N LYS A 80 -38.06 -7.59 -18.92
CA LYS A 80 -38.25 -6.42 -18.04
C LYS A 80 -36.95 -6.05 -17.31
N ASN A 81 -36.26 -7.04 -16.75
CA ASN A 81 -35.05 -6.82 -15.96
C ASN A 81 -33.89 -6.39 -16.87
N LEU A 82 -33.79 -6.97 -18.07
CA LEU A 82 -32.88 -6.48 -19.10
C LEU A 82 -33.20 -5.01 -19.47
N SER A 83 -34.48 -4.66 -19.60
CA SER A 83 -34.89 -3.29 -19.91
C SER A 83 -34.52 -2.29 -18.80
N GLU A 84 -34.65 -2.68 -17.53
CA GLU A 84 -34.23 -1.86 -16.37
C GLU A 84 -32.71 -1.69 -16.32
N LEU A 85 -31.96 -2.76 -16.59
CA LEU A 85 -30.50 -2.71 -16.68
C LEU A 85 -30.00 -1.80 -17.81
N LEU A 86 -30.63 -1.87 -18.99
CA LEU A 86 -30.31 -0.99 -20.11
C LEU A 86 -30.64 0.48 -19.79
N LYS A 87 -31.74 0.74 -19.08
CA LYS A 87 -32.06 2.10 -18.58
C LYS A 87 -30.99 2.61 -17.62
N LEU A 88 -30.51 1.76 -16.71
CA LEU A 88 -29.40 2.10 -15.81
C LEU A 88 -28.11 2.41 -16.60
N CYS A 89 -27.76 1.59 -17.60
CA CYS A 89 -26.60 1.83 -18.44
C CYS A 89 -26.68 3.20 -19.15
N ILE A 90 -27.87 3.57 -19.61
CA ILE A 90 -28.11 4.87 -20.26
C ILE A 90 -28.02 6.01 -19.25
N SER A 91 -28.73 5.93 -18.11
CA SER A 91 -28.78 7.03 -17.14
C SER A 91 -27.42 7.29 -16.51
N GLU A 92 -26.67 6.23 -16.25
CA GLU A 92 -25.35 6.30 -15.64
C GLU A 92 -24.21 6.35 -16.66
N ASN A 93 -24.50 6.43 -17.96
CA ASN A 93 -23.48 6.43 -19.00
C ASN A 93 -22.45 5.27 -18.86
N LEU A 94 -22.91 4.09 -18.45
CA LEU A 94 -22.05 2.93 -18.30
C LEU A 94 -21.54 2.47 -19.66
N LEU A 95 -20.28 2.04 -19.70
CA LEU A 95 -19.61 1.58 -20.90
C LEU A 95 -19.50 2.66 -21.99
N ARG A 96 -19.48 3.95 -21.61
CA ARG A 96 -19.41 5.10 -22.53
C ARG A 96 -18.15 5.95 -22.38
N ALA A 97 -17.08 5.35 -21.85
CA ALA A 97 -15.79 6.02 -21.72
C ALA A 97 -15.33 6.65 -23.04
N ILE A 98 -14.96 7.93 -22.97
CA ILE A 98 -14.43 8.67 -24.12
C ILE A 98 -13.12 7.98 -24.53
N LYS A 99 -13.00 7.61 -25.80
CA LYS A 99 -11.73 7.08 -26.35
C LYS A 99 -10.72 8.23 -26.33
N PRO A 100 -9.64 8.16 -25.52
CA PRO A 100 -8.65 9.22 -25.54
C PRO A 100 -7.97 9.21 -26.91
N VAL A 101 -8.21 10.26 -27.71
CA VAL A 101 -7.60 10.42 -29.04
C VAL A 101 -6.12 10.81 -28.92
N LYS A 102 -5.78 11.47 -27.82
CA LYS A 102 -4.43 11.88 -27.46
C LYS A 102 -4.32 11.90 -25.94
N LEU A 103 -3.33 11.18 -25.41
CA LEU A 103 -2.94 11.35 -24.01
C LEU A 103 -2.16 12.67 -23.95
N TYR A 104 -2.74 13.66 -23.28
CA TYR A 104 -2.02 14.87 -22.93
C TYR A 104 -1.32 14.59 -21.62
N THR A 105 -0.02 14.28 -21.67
CA THR A 105 0.82 14.46 -20.50
C THR A 105 1.26 15.93 -20.55
N PRO A 106 0.79 16.81 -19.64
CA PRO A 106 1.49 18.07 -19.42
C PRO A 106 2.96 17.70 -19.26
N ASN A 107 3.85 18.36 -20.00
CA ASN A 107 5.25 17.99 -20.05
C ASN A 107 5.76 17.80 -18.62
N HIS A 108 5.91 16.54 -18.19
CA HIS A 108 6.42 16.15 -16.87
C HIS A 108 7.83 16.73 -16.64
N PHE A 109 8.41 17.33 -17.68
CA PHE A 109 9.76 17.83 -17.80
C PHE A 109 9.86 19.37 -17.93
N GLU A 110 8.77 20.12 -18.11
CA GLU A 110 8.86 21.58 -18.31
C GLU A 110 9.53 22.29 -17.13
N ASN A 111 9.36 21.74 -15.92
CA ASN A 111 9.92 22.28 -14.69
C ASN A 111 10.85 21.29 -13.98
N LEU A 112 11.41 20.29 -14.68
CA LEU A 112 12.23 19.27 -14.03
C LEU A 112 13.40 19.87 -13.26
N GLU A 113 14.12 20.83 -13.87
CA GLU A 113 15.24 21.51 -13.22
C GLU A 113 14.78 22.28 -11.97
N TYR A 114 13.66 22.99 -12.06
CA TYR A 114 13.06 23.66 -10.91
C TYR A 114 12.68 22.64 -9.81
N MET A 115 12.10 21.50 -10.18
CA MET A 115 11.69 20.47 -9.23
C MET A 115 12.88 19.83 -8.53
N LEU A 116 13.94 19.47 -9.26
CA LEU A 116 15.16 18.90 -8.69
C LEU A 116 15.85 19.88 -7.73
N ASN A 117 15.76 21.18 -8.03
CA ASN A 117 16.42 22.22 -7.25
C ASN A 117 15.58 22.80 -6.11
N ASN A 118 14.25 22.58 -6.07
CA ASN A 118 13.38 23.26 -5.09
C ASN A 118 12.23 22.41 -4.53
N CYS A 119 12.01 21.21 -5.04
CA CYS A 119 10.82 20.40 -4.73
C CYS A 119 11.13 19.07 -4.05
N LEU A 120 12.29 18.91 -3.40
CA LEU A 120 12.56 17.70 -2.65
C LEU A 120 11.65 17.63 -1.40
N GLU A 121 11.04 16.46 -1.18
CA GLU A 121 10.07 16.26 -0.09
C GLU A 121 10.55 15.24 0.94
N GLN A 122 11.34 14.24 0.53
CA GLN A 122 11.84 13.19 1.41
C GLN A 122 13.31 12.87 1.13
N LEU A 123 14.10 12.80 2.19
CA LEU A 123 15.44 12.23 2.20
C LEU A 123 15.40 10.90 2.96
N ILE A 124 15.80 9.82 2.28
CA ILE A 124 15.93 8.50 2.90
C ILE A 124 17.43 8.19 3.09
N LEU A 125 17.87 8.14 4.34
CA LEU A 125 19.25 7.83 4.71
C LEU A 125 19.38 6.34 5.05
N GLU A 126 20.12 5.60 4.23
CA GLU A 126 20.54 4.24 4.54
C GLU A 126 21.69 4.26 5.54
N VAL A 127 21.37 4.16 6.83
CA VAL A 127 22.37 4.37 7.90
C VAL A 127 23.31 3.19 8.06
N THR A 128 22.90 1.99 7.65
CA THR A 128 23.72 0.77 7.70
C THR A 128 23.16 -0.33 6.79
N GLY A 129 24.04 -1.13 6.20
CA GLY A 129 23.68 -2.40 5.55
C GLY A 129 23.53 -3.57 6.53
N LYS A 130 23.82 -3.37 7.82
CA LYS A 130 23.77 -4.42 8.85
C LYS A 130 22.36 -4.60 9.38
N CYS A 131 22.01 -5.83 9.71
CA CYS A 131 20.78 -6.18 10.44
C CYS A 131 21.06 -7.34 11.39
N ASN A 132 20.41 -7.33 12.55
CA ASN A 132 20.46 -8.43 13.51
C ASN A 132 19.46 -9.57 13.21
N LEU A 133 18.64 -9.41 12.16
CA LEU A 133 17.75 -10.45 11.63
C LEU A 133 18.20 -10.92 10.23
N ARG A 134 17.68 -12.08 9.82
CA ARG A 134 17.81 -12.69 8.49
C ARG A 134 16.41 -13.09 7.99
N CYS A 135 15.54 -12.09 7.84
CA CYS A 135 14.17 -12.35 7.40
C CYS A 135 14.18 -12.98 6.01
N GLN A 136 13.43 -14.06 5.81
CA GLN A 136 13.50 -14.83 4.56
C GLN A 136 12.95 -14.06 3.35
N TYR A 137 11.96 -13.19 3.57
CA TYR A 137 11.39 -12.32 2.53
C TYR A 137 12.15 -11.00 2.33
N CYS A 138 13.23 -10.75 3.09
CA CYS A 138 13.89 -9.44 3.09
C CYS A 138 14.51 -9.12 1.73
N ILE A 139 14.39 -7.88 1.28
CA ILE A 139 15.08 -7.42 0.06
C ILE A 139 16.61 -7.43 0.20
N TYR A 140 17.14 -7.51 1.42
CA TYR A 140 18.59 -7.64 1.69
C TYR A 140 19.08 -9.10 1.63
N ASN A 141 18.16 -10.05 1.41
CA ASN A 141 18.47 -11.47 1.38
C ASN A 141 19.09 -11.85 0.03
N ASP A 142 20.19 -12.60 0.07
CA ASP A 142 20.99 -13.04 -1.08
C ASP A 142 20.18 -13.81 -2.15
N THR A 143 19.00 -14.32 -1.80
CA THR A 143 18.07 -14.95 -2.74
C THR A 143 17.59 -13.96 -3.82
N TYR A 144 17.68 -12.65 -3.57
CA TYR A 144 17.32 -11.59 -4.51
C TYR A 144 18.56 -10.95 -5.15
N THR A 145 19.12 -11.60 -6.17
CA THR A 145 20.40 -11.28 -6.83
C THR A 145 20.54 -9.87 -7.45
N HIS A 146 19.45 -9.10 -7.53
CA HIS A 146 19.44 -7.72 -8.05
C HIS A 146 18.96 -6.68 -7.01
N ASN A 147 18.73 -7.11 -5.77
CA ASN A 147 18.31 -6.22 -4.69
C ASN A 147 19.53 -5.77 -3.86
N ARG A 148 19.27 -5.32 -2.62
CA ARG A 148 20.32 -4.90 -1.70
C ARG A 148 20.94 -6.15 -1.07
N ASP A 149 22.17 -6.01 -0.56
CA ASP A 149 22.83 -7.10 0.15
C ASP A 149 23.00 -6.72 1.62
N PHE A 150 22.81 -7.68 2.52
CA PHE A 150 23.32 -7.55 3.89
C PHE A 150 24.84 -7.37 3.82
N ASN A 151 25.30 -6.20 4.24
CA ASN A 151 26.71 -5.85 4.19
C ASN A 151 27.15 -5.12 5.45
N GLN A 152 28.46 -4.96 5.63
CA GLN A 152 29.04 -4.35 6.83
C GLN A 152 29.27 -2.84 6.68
N LYS A 153 28.72 -2.20 5.65
CA LYS A 153 28.93 -0.77 5.39
C LYS A 153 28.00 0.05 6.28
N ASP A 154 28.58 1.13 6.79
CA ASP A 154 27.96 2.07 7.70
C ASP A 154 28.07 3.48 7.11
N MET A 155 26.99 4.25 7.15
CA MET A 155 27.03 5.67 6.81
C MET A 155 27.83 6.43 7.88
N SER A 156 28.71 7.34 7.46
CA SER A 156 29.39 8.27 8.36
C SER A 156 28.55 9.53 8.60
N LEU A 157 28.77 10.20 9.73
CA LEU A 157 28.10 11.46 10.05
C LEU A 157 28.37 12.53 8.99
N ASP A 158 29.58 12.62 8.46
CA ASP A 158 29.94 13.60 7.44
C ASP A 158 29.14 13.43 6.14
N ILE A 159 28.89 12.19 5.72
CA ILE A 159 28.06 11.90 4.54
C ILE A 159 26.60 12.29 4.85
N ALA A 160 26.09 11.94 6.02
CA ALA A 160 24.74 12.30 6.43
C ALA A 160 24.54 13.82 6.45
N LYS A 161 25.49 14.59 7.02
CA LYS A 161 25.46 16.06 7.04
C LYS A 161 25.42 16.64 5.64
N LYS A 162 26.27 16.19 4.72
CA LYS A 162 26.26 16.64 3.31
C LYS A 162 24.92 16.39 2.62
N ALA A 163 24.30 15.22 2.88
CA ALA A 163 22.98 14.90 2.33
C ALA A 163 21.89 15.81 2.91
N ILE A 164 21.95 16.09 4.22
CA ILE A 164 21.03 16.99 4.91
C ILE A 164 21.18 18.43 4.38
N ASP A 165 22.41 18.94 4.26
CA ASP A 165 22.67 20.29 3.74
C ASP A 165 22.08 20.47 2.34
N TYR A 166 22.34 19.48 1.46
CA TYR A 166 21.76 19.47 0.12
C TYR A 166 20.23 19.44 0.18
N PHE A 167 19.65 18.58 1.02
CA PHE A 167 18.19 18.45 1.10
C PHE A 167 17.51 19.70 1.67
N PHE A 168 18.12 20.39 2.63
CA PHE A 168 17.59 21.66 3.15
C PHE A 168 17.66 22.77 2.11
N ALA A 169 18.73 22.83 1.31
CA ALA A 169 18.87 23.83 0.25
C ALA A 169 17.86 23.66 -0.89
N HIS A 170 17.46 22.42 -1.20
CA HIS A 170 16.61 22.11 -2.36
C HIS A 170 15.21 21.58 -2.00
N GLY A 171 14.90 21.49 -0.70
CA GLY A 171 13.64 20.93 -0.20
C GLY A 171 12.52 21.96 -0.13
N LYS A 172 11.26 21.47 -0.12
CA LYS A 172 10.07 22.31 0.08
C LYS A 172 9.99 22.88 1.50
N GLU A 173 8.91 23.60 1.80
CA GLU A 173 8.60 24.04 3.17
C GLU A 173 8.34 22.86 4.12
N LYS A 174 7.74 21.79 3.61
CA LYS A 174 7.50 20.56 4.37
C LYS A 174 8.42 19.46 3.87
N ILE A 175 9.23 18.91 4.78
CA ILE A 175 10.21 17.89 4.43
C ILE A 175 10.24 16.75 5.45
N ALA A 176 10.58 15.56 4.97
CA ALA A 176 10.74 14.35 5.78
C ALA A 176 12.16 13.80 5.67
N ILE A 177 12.82 13.58 6.81
CA ILE A 177 14.12 12.90 6.88
C ILE A 177 13.88 11.54 7.52
N THR A 178 14.01 10.49 6.72
CA THR A 178 13.72 9.13 7.16
C THR A 178 14.96 8.25 7.15
N PHE A 179 15.07 7.35 8.12
CA PHE A 179 16.18 6.41 8.22
C PHE A 179 15.75 5.03 7.73
N TYR A 180 16.62 4.42 6.95
CA TYR A 180 16.46 3.08 6.39
C TYR A 180 17.77 2.29 6.54
N GLY A 181 17.80 1.06 6.04
CA GLY A 181 18.95 0.17 6.11
C GLY A 181 18.53 -1.26 6.39
N GLY A 182 19.46 -2.04 6.95
CA GLY A 182 19.15 -3.35 7.51
C GLY A 182 18.35 -3.22 8.82
N GLU A 183 18.94 -2.63 9.86
CA GLU A 183 18.25 -2.25 11.10
C GLU A 183 18.76 -0.89 11.60
N PRO A 184 17.97 0.20 11.49
CA PRO A 184 18.40 1.54 11.87
C PRO A 184 18.82 1.69 13.34
N LEU A 185 18.23 0.93 14.28
CA LEU A 185 18.57 1.03 15.70
C LEU A 185 19.99 0.56 16.03
N LEU A 186 20.66 -0.19 15.14
CA LEU A 186 22.10 -0.47 15.27
C LEU A 186 22.95 0.80 15.21
N ARG A 187 22.42 1.89 14.65
CA ARG A 187 23.07 3.18 14.49
C ARG A 187 22.34 4.29 15.26
N PHE A 188 21.79 3.97 16.43
CA PHE A 188 21.02 4.91 17.25
C PHE A 188 21.73 6.25 17.50
N GLU A 189 23.04 6.25 17.82
CA GLU A 189 23.77 7.50 18.03
C GLU A 189 23.87 8.35 16.75
N LEU A 190 24.04 7.73 15.59
CA LEU A 190 24.02 8.46 14.31
C LEU A 190 22.63 9.07 14.05
N LEU A 191 21.55 8.34 14.35
CA LEU A 191 20.18 8.88 14.25
C LEU A 191 20.04 10.14 15.12
N LYS A 192 20.50 10.09 16.37
CA LYS A 192 20.49 11.25 17.28
C LYS A 192 21.28 12.43 16.72
N GLU A 193 22.49 12.19 16.23
CA GLU A 193 23.35 13.22 15.65
C GLU A 193 22.70 13.87 14.41
N VAL A 194 22.08 13.06 13.54
CA VAL A 194 21.37 13.56 12.34
C VAL A 194 20.15 14.39 12.72
N ILE A 195 19.32 13.91 13.66
CA ILE A 195 18.13 14.63 14.13
C ILE A 195 18.55 15.95 14.76
N GLY A 196 19.56 15.94 15.63
CA GLY A 196 20.12 17.14 16.27
C GLY A 196 20.65 18.14 15.25
N TYR A 197 21.45 17.68 14.28
CA TYR A 197 21.97 18.51 13.21
C TYR A 197 20.87 19.12 12.34
N SER A 198 19.86 18.32 11.97
CA SER A 198 18.73 18.77 11.16
C SER A 198 17.90 19.83 11.90
N ASN A 199 17.66 19.65 13.20
CA ASN A 199 16.95 20.64 14.02
C ASN A 199 17.73 21.94 14.15
N GLU A 200 19.07 21.87 14.31
CA GLU A 200 19.92 23.06 14.38
C GLU A 200 19.91 23.82 13.06
N LEU A 201 20.10 23.13 11.94
CA LEU A 201 20.05 23.71 10.60
C LEU A 201 18.68 24.34 10.32
N ASN A 202 17.61 23.72 10.80
CA ASN A 202 16.25 24.23 10.63
C ASN A 202 15.99 25.57 11.33
N LYS A 203 16.80 25.98 12.31
CA LYS A 203 16.71 27.34 12.88
C LYS A 203 17.01 28.43 11.85
N GLN A 204 17.77 28.10 10.80
CA GLN A 204 18.08 29.02 9.70
C GLN A 204 17.04 28.94 8.57
N TYR A 205 16.55 27.73 8.26
CA TYR A 205 15.66 27.50 7.12
C TYR A 205 14.16 27.64 7.46
N GLY A 206 13.76 27.46 8.72
CA GLY A 206 12.37 27.63 9.15
C GLY A 206 11.37 26.65 8.52
N LYS A 207 11.79 25.44 8.15
CA LYS A 207 10.94 24.42 7.51
C LYS A 207 10.11 23.63 8.52
N GLU A 208 9.01 23.06 8.05
CA GLU A 208 8.25 22.02 8.73
C GLU A 208 8.93 20.66 8.53
N ILE A 209 9.74 20.26 9.52
CA ILE A 209 10.51 19.01 9.46
C ILE A 209 9.79 17.87 10.17
N SER A 210 9.91 16.67 9.60
CA SER A 210 9.46 15.42 10.21
C SER A 210 10.54 14.35 10.06
N PHE A 211 10.56 13.42 11.01
CA PHE A 211 11.47 12.29 11.03
C PHE A 211 10.70 10.98 10.97
N GLY A 212 11.36 9.92 10.52
CA GLY A 212 10.79 8.59 10.69
C GLY A 212 11.71 7.46 10.33
N PHE A 213 11.37 6.25 10.75
CA PHE A 213 12.11 5.06 10.37
C PHE A 213 11.29 3.81 10.61
N THR A 214 11.67 2.73 9.94
CA THR A 214 11.14 1.40 10.16
C THR A 214 12.15 0.59 10.96
N THR A 215 11.70 -0.09 12.01
CA THR A 215 12.55 -0.97 12.84
C THR A 215 11.91 -2.33 13.04
N ASN A 216 12.74 -3.36 13.20
CA ASN A 216 12.31 -4.68 13.64
C ASN A 216 11.96 -4.76 15.14
N MET A 217 12.09 -3.64 15.88
CA MET A 217 11.78 -3.47 17.31
C MET A 217 12.65 -4.28 18.28
N THR A 218 13.43 -5.25 17.82
CA THR A 218 14.18 -6.16 18.70
C THR A 218 15.25 -5.46 19.55
N LEU A 219 15.76 -4.32 19.09
CA LEU A 219 16.80 -3.53 19.76
C LEU A 219 16.26 -2.36 20.58
N MET A 220 14.95 -2.12 20.57
CA MET A 220 14.38 -0.97 21.27
C MET A 220 14.59 -1.10 22.78
N THR A 221 15.22 -0.09 23.37
CA THR A 221 15.42 0.09 24.82
C THR A 221 14.54 1.22 25.35
N GLU A 222 14.38 1.32 26.67
CA GLU A 222 13.62 2.41 27.30
C GLU A 222 14.23 3.78 26.98
N SER A 223 15.56 3.89 27.02
CA SER A 223 16.26 5.15 26.69
C SER A 223 16.07 5.57 25.23
N MET A 224 16.07 4.62 24.29
CA MET A 224 15.78 4.89 22.88
C MET A 224 14.34 5.35 22.70
N ALA A 225 13.39 4.62 23.28
CA ALA A 225 11.97 4.94 23.18
C ALA A 225 11.64 6.31 23.78
N GLU A 226 12.20 6.64 24.95
CA GLU A 226 12.05 7.94 25.59
C GLU A 226 12.60 9.08 24.72
N TYR A 227 13.81 8.89 24.17
CA TYR A 227 14.39 9.85 23.24
C TYR A 227 13.48 10.08 22.03
N PHE A 228 13.01 9.02 21.38
CA PHE A 228 12.16 9.15 20.21
C PHE A 228 10.80 9.77 20.53
N ALA A 229 10.16 9.35 21.64
CA ALA A 229 8.88 9.89 22.06
C ALA A 229 8.92 11.41 22.29
N SER A 230 10.07 11.92 22.78
CA SER A 230 10.30 13.35 22.98
C SER A 230 10.37 14.19 21.69
N ILE A 231 10.58 13.56 20.52
CA ILE A 231 10.68 14.27 19.25
C ILE A 231 9.28 14.60 18.74
N PRO A 232 8.91 15.88 18.53
CA PRO A 232 7.53 16.26 18.22
C PRO A 232 6.93 15.56 16.98
N LYS A 233 7.67 15.54 15.87
CA LYS A 233 7.23 14.97 14.58
C LYS A 233 8.11 13.80 14.17
N ILE A 234 7.99 12.68 14.87
CA ILE A 234 8.61 11.41 14.47
C ILE A 234 7.55 10.33 14.25
N ASN A 235 7.68 9.59 13.14
CA ASN A 235 6.90 8.40 12.86
C ASN A 235 7.81 7.15 12.90
N ILE A 236 7.51 6.23 13.82
CA ILE A 236 8.23 4.96 13.91
C ILE A 236 7.28 3.85 13.47
N MET A 237 7.72 3.10 12.48
CA MET A 237 7.01 1.93 11.96
C MET A 237 7.64 0.65 12.53
N GLY A 238 6.89 -0.04 13.36
CA GLY A 238 7.29 -1.33 13.92
C GLY A 238 6.98 -2.48 13.00
N SER A 239 7.94 -3.39 12.86
CA SER A 239 7.80 -4.52 11.95
C SER A 239 7.44 -5.78 12.76
N LEU A 240 6.19 -6.21 12.68
CA LEU A 240 5.62 -7.32 13.45
C LEU A 240 4.56 -7.99 12.58
N ASP A 241 4.74 -9.27 12.21
CA ASP A 241 3.87 -9.88 11.19
C ASP A 241 2.61 -10.56 11.72
N GLY A 242 2.42 -10.65 13.05
CA GLY A 242 1.29 -11.36 13.66
C GLY A 242 1.71 -12.18 14.88
N PRO A 243 0.97 -13.26 15.21
CA PRO A 243 1.28 -14.13 16.35
C PRO A 243 2.65 -14.82 16.22
N VAL A 244 3.12 -15.41 17.32
CA VAL A 244 4.48 -15.95 17.49
C VAL A 244 4.89 -16.84 16.31
N GLU A 245 4.02 -17.77 15.93
CA GLU A 245 4.26 -18.78 14.91
C GLU A 245 4.46 -18.13 13.53
N ILE A 246 3.54 -17.24 13.15
CA ILE A 246 3.57 -16.51 11.87
C ILE A 246 4.78 -15.58 11.79
N HIS A 247 5.09 -14.86 12.87
CA HIS A 247 6.21 -13.93 12.90
C HIS A 247 7.55 -14.69 12.80
N ASN A 248 7.74 -15.72 13.61
CA ASN A 248 9.02 -16.42 13.73
C ASN A 248 9.31 -17.33 12.53
N GLU A 249 8.29 -17.71 11.75
CA GLU A 249 8.47 -18.47 10.51
C GLU A 249 9.44 -17.75 9.55
N TYR A 250 9.21 -16.44 9.36
CA TYR A 250 9.96 -15.63 8.40
C TYR A 250 10.96 -14.66 9.03
N ARG A 251 10.66 -14.08 10.20
CA ARG A 251 11.57 -13.15 10.90
C ARG A 251 12.44 -13.91 11.88
N LYS A 252 13.57 -14.38 11.37
CA LYS A 252 14.56 -15.13 12.14
C LYS A 252 15.76 -14.25 12.47
N LYS A 253 16.38 -14.50 13.61
CA LYS A 253 17.71 -13.98 13.96
C LYS A 253 18.77 -14.65 13.10
N THR A 254 20.00 -14.17 13.20
CA THR A 254 21.15 -14.75 12.49
C THR A 254 21.45 -16.20 12.83
N ASP A 255 21.01 -16.67 14.01
CA ASP A 255 21.13 -18.05 14.46
C ASP A 255 19.93 -18.94 14.07
N GLY A 256 18.95 -18.38 13.34
CA GLY A 256 17.74 -19.09 12.92
C GLY A 256 16.60 -19.08 13.93
N THR A 257 16.81 -18.56 15.15
CA THR A 257 15.74 -18.47 16.17
C THR A 257 14.75 -17.36 15.87
N GLY A 258 13.53 -17.46 16.43
CA GLY A 258 12.47 -16.48 16.22
C GLY A 258 12.73 -15.13 16.91
N SER A 259 12.28 -14.02 16.31
CA SER A 259 12.44 -12.67 16.84
C SER A 259 11.23 -12.09 17.58
N PHE A 260 10.10 -12.81 17.64
CA PHE A 260 8.84 -12.26 18.16
C PHE A 260 8.97 -11.71 19.57
N ALA A 261 9.59 -12.46 20.49
CA ALA A 261 9.68 -12.06 21.90
C ALA A 261 10.41 -10.71 22.06
N ASP A 262 11.50 -10.49 21.32
CA ASP A 262 12.26 -9.25 21.36
C ASP A 262 11.53 -8.10 20.68
N ALA A 263 10.92 -8.37 19.51
CA ALA A 263 10.13 -7.38 18.79
C ALA A 263 8.93 -6.91 19.63
N TYR A 264 8.23 -7.85 20.27
CA TYR A 264 7.10 -7.56 21.14
C TYR A 264 7.52 -6.82 22.41
N ARG A 265 8.67 -7.16 23.00
CA ARG A 265 9.26 -6.38 24.11
C ARG A 265 9.52 -4.94 23.68
N GLY A 266 10.15 -4.73 22.53
CA GLY A 266 10.43 -3.39 22.00
C GLY A 266 9.17 -2.58 21.70
N LEU A 267 8.16 -3.23 21.13
CA LEU A 267 6.84 -2.64 20.91
C LEU A 267 6.22 -2.12 22.22
N LYS A 268 6.24 -2.93 23.29
CA LYS A 268 5.70 -2.53 24.60
C LYS A 268 6.44 -1.33 25.19
N ILE A 269 7.76 -1.33 25.08
CA ILE A 269 8.61 -0.22 25.55
C ILE A 269 8.28 1.07 24.80
N LEU A 270 8.23 1.02 23.47
CA LEU A 270 7.92 2.19 22.65
C LEU A 270 6.52 2.71 22.92
N SER A 271 5.53 1.82 23.01
CA SER A 271 4.15 2.21 23.24
C SER A 271 3.97 2.90 24.60
N LYS A 272 4.64 2.40 25.65
CA LYS A 272 4.64 3.04 26.96
C LYS A 272 5.17 4.48 26.87
N ALA A 273 6.35 4.68 26.27
CA ALA A 273 6.94 6.01 26.11
C ALA A 273 6.04 6.93 25.26
N TYR A 274 5.46 6.42 24.17
CA TYR A 274 4.54 7.18 23.32
C TYR A 274 3.32 7.67 24.11
N LYS A 275 2.73 6.82 24.95
CA LYS A 275 1.61 7.18 25.82
C LYS A 275 1.99 8.25 26.85
N GLU A 276 3.16 8.12 27.46
CA GLU A 276 3.69 9.08 28.44
C GLU A 276 3.95 10.46 27.82
N HIS A 277 4.30 10.52 26.53
CA HIS A 277 4.50 11.75 25.74
C HIS A 277 3.25 12.22 24.98
N GLY A 278 2.09 11.61 25.21
CA GLY A 278 0.83 12.03 24.57
C GLY A 278 0.77 11.80 23.05
N LYS A 279 1.56 10.86 22.53
CA LYS A 279 1.48 10.40 21.13
C LYS A 279 0.22 9.53 20.97
N ASP A 280 -0.52 9.76 19.90
CA ASP A 280 -1.87 9.20 19.70
C ASP A 280 -1.91 7.91 18.88
N HIS A 281 -0.81 7.52 18.23
CA HIS A 281 -0.75 6.31 17.43
C HIS A 281 0.66 5.72 17.32
N LEU A 282 0.69 4.41 17.04
CA LEU A 282 1.88 3.69 16.62
C LEU A 282 1.57 2.93 15.32
N SER A 283 2.49 3.00 14.36
CA SER A 283 2.34 2.31 13.07
C SER A 283 3.02 0.95 13.11
N LEU A 284 2.33 -0.08 12.67
CA LEU A 284 2.89 -1.42 12.50
C LEU A 284 2.77 -1.87 11.03
N ASN A 285 3.82 -2.51 10.53
CA ASN A 285 3.84 -3.10 9.20
C ASN A 285 3.95 -4.62 9.29
N VAL A 286 3.06 -5.27 8.57
CA VAL A 286 2.94 -6.72 8.45
C VAL A 286 3.37 -7.11 7.05
N VAL A 287 4.36 -7.99 6.94
CA VAL A 287 4.61 -8.69 5.69
C VAL A 287 3.77 -9.95 5.68
N TYR A 288 2.74 -9.97 4.84
CA TYR A 288 1.91 -11.14 4.64
C TYR A 288 2.65 -12.09 3.70
N ALA A 289 3.36 -13.05 4.28
CA ALA A 289 4.16 -14.05 3.57
C ALA A 289 3.36 -15.35 3.30
N PRO A 290 3.73 -16.15 2.29
CA PRO A 290 3.08 -17.43 2.00
C PRO A 290 3.01 -18.39 3.20
N PRO A 291 2.13 -19.40 3.20
CA PRO A 291 1.00 -19.54 2.28
C PRO A 291 -0.05 -18.45 2.52
N TYR A 292 -0.76 -18.05 1.45
CA TYR A 292 -1.78 -17.00 1.51
C TYR A 292 -3.17 -17.63 1.75
N THR A 293 -3.60 -17.69 3.01
CA THR A 293 -4.89 -18.27 3.41
C THR A 293 -5.73 -17.29 4.24
N TYR A 294 -7.06 -17.36 4.10
CA TYR A 294 -7.97 -16.57 4.94
C TYR A 294 -7.77 -16.83 6.43
N GLU A 295 -7.52 -18.09 6.82
CA GLU A 295 -7.24 -18.46 8.20
C GLU A 295 -6.02 -17.71 8.77
N LYS A 296 -4.91 -17.65 8.01
CA LYS A 296 -3.71 -16.92 8.42
C LYS A 296 -3.99 -15.43 8.58
N LEU A 297 -4.75 -14.84 7.66
CA LEU A 297 -5.15 -13.43 7.75
C LEU A 297 -6.02 -13.16 8.98
N GLU A 298 -6.99 -14.04 9.29
CA GLU A 298 -7.83 -13.93 10.48
C GLU A 298 -7.03 -14.07 11.78
N GLN A 299 -6.05 -14.99 11.83
CA GLN A 299 -5.13 -15.11 12.96
C GLN A 299 -4.33 -13.83 13.19
N ILE A 300 -3.82 -13.21 12.13
CA ILE A 300 -3.09 -11.93 12.19
C ILE A 300 -4.03 -10.82 12.69
N ASN A 301 -5.23 -10.70 12.11
CA ASN A 301 -6.21 -9.70 12.51
C ASN A 301 -6.64 -9.87 13.97
N ALA A 302 -6.90 -11.09 14.42
CA ALA A 302 -7.27 -11.41 15.80
C ALA A 302 -6.14 -11.05 16.77
N PHE A 303 -4.89 -11.37 16.41
CA PHE A 303 -3.71 -10.98 17.19
C PHE A 303 -3.64 -9.47 17.40
N PHE A 304 -3.73 -8.67 16.32
CA PHE A 304 -3.65 -7.21 16.45
C PHE A 304 -4.85 -6.59 17.18
N LYS A 305 -6.06 -7.12 17.01
CA LYS A 305 -7.24 -6.71 17.81
C LYS A 305 -7.05 -7.00 19.30
N SER A 306 -6.30 -8.05 19.65
CA SER A 306 -6.04 -8.41 21.04
C SER A 306 -4.94 -7.58 21.73
N LEU A 307 -4.15 -6.80 20.97
CA LEU A 307 -3.08 -5.98 21.52
C LEU A 307 -3.65 -4.80 22.31
N GLN A 308 -3.81 -4.99 23.62
CA GLN A 308 -4.17 -3.93 24.57
C GLN A 308 -3.08 -2.85 24.72
N THR A 309 -1.91 -3.07 24.14
CA THR A 309 -0.73 -2.26 24.42
C THR A 309 -0.68 -0.96 23.63
N VAL A 310 -1.57 -0.71 22.66
CA VAL A 310 -1.53 0.46 21.79
C VAL A 310 -2.95 1.01 21.60
N ASP A 311 -3.17 2.29 21.91
CA ASP A 311 -4.50 2.92 21.83
C ASP A 311 -5.01 3.00 20.37
N LYS A 312 -4.09 3.06 19.39
CA LYS A 312 -4.38 3.02 17.95
C LYS A 312 -3.23 2.40 17.15
N VAL A 313 -3.46 1.21 16.60
CA VAL A 313 -2.54 0.54 15.66
C VAL A 313 -3.01 0.81 14.23
N VAL A 314 -2.11 1.35 13.40
CA VAL A 314 -2.32 1.39 11.94
C VAL A 314 -1.56 0.22 11.33
N LEU A 315 -2.29 -0.68 10.66
CA LEU A 315 -1.71 -1.86 9.99
C LEU A 315 -1.50 -1.58 8.50
N GLY A 316 -0.25 -1.72 8.05
CA GLY A 316 0.10 -1.83 6.63
C GLY A 316 0.34 -3.30 6.26
N TYR A 317 -0.19 -3.75 5.14
CA TYR A 317 0.09 -5.07 4.58
C TYR A 317 0.99 -4.94 3.35
N ALA A 318 2.16 -5.57 3.40
CA ALA A 318 3.01 -5.78 2.24
C ALA A 318 2.96 -7.25 1.83
N SER A 319 2.83 -7.53 0.53
CA SER A 319 2.90 -8.89 -0.02
C SER A 319 3.98 -8.97 -1.10
N GLN A 320 4.52 -10.17 -1.34
CA GLN A 320 5.36 -10.41 -2.51
C GLN A 320 4.48 -10.34 -3.77
N SER A 321 5.07 -9.98 -4.91
CA SER A 321 4.46 -9.52 -6.17
C SER A 321 3.46 -10.47 -6.87
N HIS A 322 2.97 -11.52 -6.22
CA HIS A 322 1.98 -12.46 -6.74
C HIS A 322 0.90 -12.72 -5.69
N PHE A 323 -0.06 -11.81 -5.58
CA PHE A 323 -1.21 -11.95 -4.69
C PHE A 323 -2.35 -12.68 -5.41
N SER A 324 -2.56 -13.95 -5.08
CA SER A 324 -3.84 -14.64 -5.28
C SER A 324 -4.14 -15.44 -4.02
N LEU A 325 -5.22 -15.09 -3.32
CA LEU A 325 -5.71 -15.88 -2.20
C LEU A 325 -6.19 -17.22 -2.76
N SER A 326 -5.53 -18.32 -2.39
CA SER A 326 -6.09 -19.65 -2.64
C SER A 326 -7.23 -19.87 -1.65
N LYS A 327 -8.41 -20.24 -2.17
CA LYS A 327 -9.55 -20.69 -1.37
C LYS A 327 -9.19 -21.92 -0.56
#